data_AF-D7KTT4-F1
#
_entry.id   AF-D7KTT4-F1
#
_cell.length_a   1.000
_cell.length_b   1.000
_cell.length_c   1.000
_cell.angle_alpha   90.00
_cell.angle_beta   90.00
_cell.angle_gamma   90.00
#
_symmetry.space_group_name_H-M   'P 1'
#
loop_
_entity.id
_entity.type
_entity.pdbx_description
1 polymer ?
#
loop_
_entity_poly.entity_id
_entity_poly.type
_entity_poly.pdbx_seq_one_letter_code
_entity_poly.pdbx_strand_id
1 'polypeptide(L)' 'MQKDESEMVTISGYQDIPTNEEKSLLKALANQPISVAIEASGRDFQLYKGVS' A
#
# COMPACT_ATOMS: atom_id res chain seq x y z
N MET A 1 32.27 1.36 5.82
CA MET A 1 30.96 0.83 5.41
C MET A 1 30.82 1.18 3.94
N GLN A 2 30.92 0.19 3.06
CA GLN A 2 30.69 0.41 1.63
C GLN A 2 29.19 0.67 1.45
N LYS A 3 28.84 1.77 0.81
CA LYS A 3 27.47 2.05 0.38
C LYS A 3 27.22 1.05 -0.75
N ASP A 4 26.47 -0.01 -0.47
CA ASP A 4 25.87 -0.81 -1.54
C ASP A 4 25.18 0.21 -2.46
N GLU A 5 25.59 0.26 -3.72
CA GLU A 5 24.92 1.05 -4.74
C GLU A 5 23.52 0.45 -4.88
N SER A 6 22.61 0.88 -4.01
CA SER A 6 21.21 0.47 -4.01
C SER A 6 20.69 0.65 -5.43
N GLU A 7 20.30 -0.44 -6.08
CA GLU A 7 19.71 -0.40 -7.41
C GLU A 7 18.61 0.67 -7.42
N MET A 8 18.91 1.82 -8.04
CA MET A 8 18.05 2.98 -7.98
C MET A 8 16.96 2.80 -9.02
N VAL A 9 15.73 2.66 -8.55
CA VAL A 9 14.56 2.58 -9.43
C VAL A 9 13.96 3.98 -9.57
N THR A 10 13.86 4.45 -10.81
CA THR A 10 13.18 5.70 -11.15
C THR A 10 11.75 5.38 -11.60
N ILE A 11 10.77 6.07 -11.03
CA ILE A 11 9.36 5.96 -11.45
C ILE A 11 9.00 7.12 -12.37
N SER A 12 8.05 6.89 -13.28
CA SER A 12 7.52 7.95 -14.15
C SER A 12 6.55 8.89 -13.43
N GLY A 13 5.93 8.45 -12.33
CA GLY A 13 5.02 9.27 -11.53
C GLY A 13 4.21 8.47 -10.52
N TYR A 14 3.21 9.12 -9.93
CA TYR A 14 2.22 8.55 -9.03
C TYR A 14 0.84 9.10 -9.38
N GLN A 15 -0.21 8.41 -8.92
CA GLN A 15 -1.58 8.81 -9.16
C GLN A 15 -2.42 8.53 -7.92
N ASP A 16 -3.19 9.53 -7.50
CA ASP A 16 -4.16 9.37 -6.43
C ASP A 16 -5.47 8.76 -6.96
N ILE A 17 -6.08 7.93 -6.13
CA ILE A 17 -7.40 7.36 -6.36
C ILE A 17 -8.42 8.26 -5.66
N PRO A 18 -9.60 8.50 -6.26
CA PRO A 18 -10.66 9.26 -5.60
C PRO A 18 -10.94 8.72 -4.19
N THR A 19 -10.94 9.61 -3.21
CA THR A 19 -11.14 9.26 -1.80
C THR A 19 -12.47 8.54 -1.60
N ASN A 20 -12.44 7.45 -0.82
CA ASN A 20 -13.63 6.63 -0.49
C ASN A 20 -14.31 5.95 -1.70
N GLU A 21 -13.64 5.83 -2.85
CA GLU A 21 -14.16 5.07 -3.99
C GLU A 21 -13.57 3.66 -4.10
N GLU A 22 -14.15 2.70 -3.36
CA GLU A 22 -13.65 1.31 -3.32
C GLU A 22 -13.62 0.63 -4.69
N LYS A 23 -14.57 0.94 -5.59
CA LYS A 23 -14.55 0.40 -6.97
C LYS A 23 -13.34 0.88 -7.75
N SER A 24 -12.95 2.13 -7.57
CA SER A 24 -11.78 2.74 -8.21
C SER A 24 -10.49 2.14 -7.60
N LEU A 25 -10.49 1.89 -6.28
CA LEU A 25 -9.42 1.18 -5.59
C LEU A 25 -9.20 -0.25 -6.13
N LEU A 26 -10.28 -1.03 -6.25
CA LEU A 26 -10.20 -2.40 -6.76
C LEU A 26 -9.70 -2.46 -8.22
N LYS A 27 -10.13 -1.51 -9.05
CA LYS A 27 -9.64 -1.39 -10.44
C LYS A 27 -8.14 -1.10 -10.48
N ALA A 28 -7.66 -0.18 -9.64
CA ALA A 28 -6.24 0.12 -9.58
C ALA A 28 -5.43 -1.09 -9.03
N LEU A 29 -5.97 -1.80 -8.04
CA LEU A 29 -5.30 -2.93 -7.38
C LEU A 29 -5.06 -4.09 -8.34
N ALA A 30 -5.97 -4.28 -9.30
CA ALA A 30 -5.83 -5.28 -10.35
C ALA A 30 -4.61 -5.05 -11.26
N ASN A 31 -4.03 -3.84 -11.27
CA ASN A 31 -2.90 -3.50 -12.13
C ASN A 31 -1.57 -3.42 -11.38
N GLN A 32 -1.58 -2.99 -10.11
CA GLN A 32 -0.37 -2.82 -9.30
C GLN A 32 -0.68 -2.76 -7.80
N PRO A 33 0.30 -3.02 -6.92
CA PRO A 33 0.19 -2.71 -5.49
C PRO A 33 -0.08 -1.23 -5.24
N ILE A 34 -0.84 -0.94 -4.18
CA ILE A 34 -1.29 0.42 -3.85
C ILE A 34 -0.89 0.76 -2.43
N SER A 35 -0.29 1.94 -2.24
CA SER A 35 -0.04 2.53 -0.93
C SER A 35 -1.33 3.11 -0.36
N VAL A 36 -1.71 2.72 0.86
CA VAL A 36 -2.92 3.21 1.54
C VAL A 36 -2.61 3.59 2.98
N ALA A 37 -3.33 4.58 3.51
CA ALA A 37 -3.32 4.89 4.94
C ALA A 37 -4.42 4.07 5.64
N ILE A 38 -4.10 3.54 6.83
CA ILE A 38 -5.01 2.74 7.65
C ILE A 38 -4.93 3.17 9.12
N GLU A 39 -5.99 2.90 9.88
CA GLU A 39 -6.00 3.05 11.33
C GLU A 39 -5.62 1.71 11.99
N ALA A 40 -4.39 1.62 12.48
CA ALA A 40 -3.81 0.38 13.02
C ALA A 40 -3.53 0.42 14.54
N SER A 41 -3.94 1.48 15.25
CA SER A 41 -3.65 1.60 16.69
C SER A 41 -4.57 0.73 17.58
N GLY A 42 -5.69 0.25 17.05
CA GLY A 42 -6.65 -0.57 17.77
C GLY A 42 -6.11 -1.97 18.11
N ARG A 43 -6.38 -2.45 19.34
CA ARG A 43 -5.96 -3.79 19.81
C ARG A 43 -6.51 -4.92 18.93
N ASP A 44 -7.74 -4.79 18.44
CA ASP A 44 -8.35 -5.79 17.56
C ASP A 44 -7.56 -5.98 16.26
N PHE A 45 -7.05 -4.88 15.69
CA PHE A 45 -6.22 -4.91 14.49
C PHE A 45 -4.85 -5.51 14.78
N GLN A 46 -4.20 -5.10 15.87
CA GLN A 46 -2.89 -5.60 16.27
C GLN A 46 -2.89 -7.11 16.58
N LEU A 47 -4.00 -7.63 17.09
CA LEU A 47 -4.15 -9.03 17.52
C LEU A 47 -4.96 -9.88 16.53
N TYR A 48 -5.25 -9.36 15.32
CA TYR A 48 -5.94 -10.09 14.28
C TYR A 48 -5.13 -11.32 13.84
N LYS A 49 -5.75 -12.50 13.89
CA LYS A 49 -5.12 -13.78 13.50
C LYS A 49 -5.81 -14.50 12.34
N GLY A 50 -6.83 -13.87 11.74
CA GLY A 50 -7.65 -14.49 10.72
C GLY A 50 -8.68 -15.47 11.29
N VAL A 51 -9.44 -16.06 10.37
CA VAL A 51 -10.37 -17.16 10.66
C VAL A 51 -9.58 -18.45 10.47
N SER A 52 -9.52 -19.30 11.50
CA SER A 52 -8.98 -20.67 11.38
C SER A 52 -9.89 -21.57 10.56
#